data_AF-A0AAE7LLF2-F1
#
_entry.id   AF-A0AAE7LLF2-F1
#
_cell.length_a   1.000
_cell.length_b   1.000
_cell.length_c   1.000
_cell.angle_alpha   90.00
_cell.angle_beta   90.00
_cell.angle_gamma   90.00
#
_symmetry.space_group_name_H-M   'P 1'
#
loop_
_entity.id
_entity.type
_entity.pdbx_description
1 polymer ?
#
loop_
_entity_poly.entity_id
_entity_poly.type
_entity_poly.pdbx_seq_one_letter_code
_entity_poly.pdbx_strand_id
1 'polypeptide(L)' 'MREMSNEKANSIACELATLLMVVEECDVHPVERENLISLARRISDELAASMLEQSSKGGKDA' A
#
# COMPACT_ATOMS: atom_id res chain seq x y z
N MET A 1 -6.57 -17.09 9.28
CA MET A 1 -5.55 -16.68 8.29
C MET A 1 -5.96 -15.48 7.42
N ARG A 2 -7.24 -15.27 7.09
CA ARG A 2 -7.71 -14.08 6.35
C ARG A 2 -7.57 -12.76 7.13
N GLU A 3 -7.90 -12.75 8.42
CA GLU A 3 -7.78 -11.55 9.27
C GLU A 3 -6.34 -11.04 9.39
N MET A 4 -5.37 -11.93 9.59
CA MET A 4 -3.95 -11.53 9.72
C MET A 4 -3.38 -10.93 8.42
N SER A 5 -3.98 -11.24 7.26
CA SER A 5 -3.57 -10.66 5.99
C SER A 5 -4.16 -9.27 5.76
N ASN A 6 -5.41 -9.05 6.20
CA ASN A 6 -6.03 -7.73 6.15
C ASN A 6 -5.37 -6.76 7.14
N GLU A 7 -4.92 -7.26 8.29
CA GLU A 7 -4.17 -6.46 9.26
C GLU A 7 -2.84 -5.97 8.67
N LYS A 8 -2.10 -6.87 8.00
CA LYS A 8 -0.85 -6.50 7.31
C LYS A 8 -1.10 -5.51 6.17
N ALA A 9 -2.15 -5.71 5.40
CA ALA A 9 -2.53 -4.79 4.33
C ALA A 9 -2.87 -3.39 4.86
N ASN A 10 -3.63 -3.33 5.95
CA ASN A 10 -3.98 -2.09 6.61
C ASN A 10 -2.76 -1.39 7.22
N SER A 11 -1.82 -2.13 7.82
CA SER A 11 -0.55 -1.57 8.32
C SER A 11 0.22 -0.87 7.20
N ILE A 12 0.40 -1.56 6.07
CA ILE A 12 1.13 -1.01 4.92
C ILE A 12 0.41 0.24 4.37
N ALA A 13 -0.92 0.21 4.28
CA ALA A 13 -1.70 1.36 3.84
C ALA A 13 -1.52 2.57 4.78
N CYS A 14 -1.54 2.34 6.10
CA CYS A 14 -1.31 3.38 7.11
C CYS A 14 0.14 3.93 7.07
N GLU A 15 1.12 3.07 6.87
CA GLU A 15 2.52 3.46 6.70
C GLU A 15 2.71 4.32 5.44
N LEU A 16 2.09 3.93 4.32
CA LEU A 16 2.10 4.71 3.08
C LEU A 16 1.43 6.08 3.24
N ALA A 17 0.28 6.14 3.94
CA ALA A 17 -0.40 7.41 4.21
C ALA A 17 0.49 8.35 5.04
N THR A 18 1.14 7.82 6.08
CA THR A 18 2.07 8.58 6.93
C THR A 18 3.27 9.09 6.12
N LEU A 19 3.86 8.23 5.27
CA LEU A 19 4.96 8.63 4.39
C LEU A 19 4.55 9.78 3.47
N LEU A 20 3.38 9.69 2.83
CA LEU A 20 2.90 10.71 1.91
C LEU A 20 2.61 12.04 2.61
N MET A 21 2.06 12.03 3.83
CA MET A 21 1.91 13.24 4.66
C MET A 21 3.27 13.90 4.94
N VAL A 22 4.27 13.12 5.37
CA VAL A 22 5.62 13.64 5.64
C VAL A 22 6.26 14.23 4.39
N VAL A 23 6.10 13.57 3.24
CA VAL A 23 6.61 14.08 1.95
C VAL A 23 5.95 15.40 1.57
N GLU A 24 4.66 15.56 1.84
CA GLU A 24 3.93 16.81 1.59
C GLU A 24 4.40 17.95 2.50
N GLU A 25 4.57 17.68 3.80
CA GLU A 25 4.91 18.68 4.82
C GLU A 25 6.40 19.07 4.84
N CYS A 26 7.29 18.20 4.36
CA CYS A 26 8.74 18.44 4.39
C CYS A 26 9.26 19.08 3.09
N ASP A 27 10.34 19.85 3.23
CA ASP A 27 11.11 20.37 2.09
C ASP A 27 12.01 19.26 1.51
N VAL A 28 11.36 18.35 0.78
CA VAL A 28 12.01 17.25 0.06
C VAL A 28 12.38 17.73 -1.34
N HIS A 29 13.63 17.47 -1.75
CA HIS A 29 14.11 17.82 -3.07
C HIS A 29 13.18 17.26 -4.16
N PRO A 30 12.86 18.01 -5.24
CA PRO A 30 11.83 17.60 -6.21
C PRO A 30 12.01 16.18 -6.78
N VAL A 31 13.25 15.80 -7.09
CA VAL A 31 13.59 14.46 -7.60
C VAL A 31 13.35 13.37 -6.54
N GLU A 32 13.66 13.65 -5.28
CA GLU A 32 13.44 12.70 -4.18
C GLU A 32 11.95 12.55 -3.89
N ARG A 33 11.20 13.65 -3.92
CA ARG A 33 9.74 13.66 -3.81
C ARG A 33 9.10 12.78 -4.88
N GLU A 34 9.50 12.95 -6.15
CA GLU A 34 8.99 12.14 -7.26
C GLU A 34 9.34 10.65 -7.09
N ASN A 35 10.56 10.34 -6.63
CA ASN A 35 10.98 8.97 -6.35
C ASN A 35 10.17 8.33 -5.22
N LEU A 36 9.88 9.08 -4.15
CA LEU A 36 9.08 8.61 -3.01
C LEU A 36 7.62 8.39 -3.40
N ILE A 37 7.02 9.30 -4.19
CA ILE A 37 5.68 9.12 -4.75
C ILE A 37 5.63 7.88 -5.66
N SER A 38 6.64 7.71 -6.51
CA SER A 38 6.74 6.55 -7.40
C SER A 38 6.87 5.24 -6.62
N LEU A 39 7.62 5.25 -5.51
CA LEU A 39 7.73 4.11 -4.61
C LEU A 39 6.39 3.80 -3.92
N ALA A 40 5.73 4.81 -3.35
CA ALA A 40 4.44 4.66 -2.70
C ALA A 40 3.39 4.08 -3.65
N ARG A 41 3.39 4.54 -4.91
CA ARG A 41 2.50 3.99 -5.95
C ARG A 41 2.77 2.52 -6.23
N ARG A 42 4.03 2.11 -6.40
CA ARG A 42 4.37 0.70 -6.65
C ARG A 42 3.93 -0.21 -5.50
N ILE A 43 4.19 0.19 -4.26
CA ILE A 43 3.77 -0.58 -3.08
C ILE A 43 2.23 -0.63 -2.99
N SER A 44 1.54 0.48 -3.29
CA SER A 44 0.08 0.50 -3.34
C SER A 44 -0.49 -0.43 -4.42
N ASP A 45 0.13 -0.48 -5.61
CA ASP A 45 -0.28 -1.37 -6.70
C ASP A 45 -0.07 -2.85 -6.31
N GLU A 46 1.07 -3.17 -5.69
CA GLU A 46 1.37 -4.52 -5.18
C GLU A 46 0.38 -4.92 -4.07
N LEU A 47 0.05 -3.99 -3.18
CA LEU A 47 -0.93 -4.21 -2.11
C LEU A 47 -2.32 -4.50 -2.69
N ALA A 48 -2.77 -3.70 -3.67
CA ALA A 48 -4.04 -3.89 -4.34
C ALA A 48 -4.10 -5.26 -5.07
N ALA A 49 -3.03 -5.63 -5.77
CA ALA A 49 -2.92 -6.94 -6.42
C ALA A 49 -3.03 -8.09 -5.40
N SER A 50 -2.33 -7.99 -4.27
CA SER A 50 -2.37 -9.00 -3.21
C SER A 50 -3.78 -9.14 -2.60
N MET A 51 -4.49 -8.03 -2.38
CA MET A 51 -5.86 -8.05 -1.87
C MET A 51 -6.85 -8.67 -2.87
N LEU A 52 -6.68 -8.41 -4.17
CA LEU A 52 -7.51 -9.03 -5.23
C LEU A 52 -7.29 -10.53 -5.32
N GLU A 53 -6.04 -11.01 -5.27
CA GLU A 53 -5.72 -12.43 -5.25
C GLU A 53 -6.37 -13.16 -4.06
N GLN A 54 -6.44 -12.50 -2.90
CA GLN A 54 -7.08 -13.03 -1.69
C GLN A 54 -8.62 -13.01 -1.75
N SER A 55 -9.17 -12.09 -2.53
CA SER A 55 -10.60 -12.01 -2.83
C SER A 55 -11.03 -13.17 -3.73
N SER A 56 -10.21 -13.51 -4.73
CA SER A 56 -10.52 -14.55 -5.73
C SER A 56 -10.47 -15.98 -5.20
N LYS A 57 -9.73 -16.27 -4.13
CA LYS A 57 -9.63 -17.61 -3.52
C LYS A 57 -10.83 -18.00 -2.64
N GLY A 58 -11.80 -17.11 -2.41
CA GLY A 58 -12.94 -17.37 -1.51
C GLY A 58 -14.24 -17.82 -2.18
N GLY A 59 -14.26 -18.04 -3.50
CA GLY A 59 -15.50 -18.29 -4.27
C GLY A 59 -15.67 -19.72 -4.80
N LYS A 60 -14.91 -20.71 -4.32
CA LYS A 60 -14.92 -22.08 -4.88
C LYS A 60 -15.60 -23.14 -4.01
N ASP A 61 -16.36 -22.75 -3.00
CA ASP A 61 -17.17 -23.65 -2.19
C ASP A 61 -18.59 -23.08 -2.02
N ALA A 62 -19.43 -23.26 -3.04
CA ALA A 62 -20.88 -23.07 -2.99
C ALA A 62 -21.56 -24.05 -3.96
#